data_AF-A0A0Q8IA24-F1
#
_entry.id   AF-A0A0Q8IA24-F1
#
_cell.length_a   1.000
_cell.length_b   1.000
_cell.length_c   1.000
_cell.angle_alpha   90.00
_cell.angle_beta   90.00
_cell.angle_gamma   90.00
#
_symmetry.space_group_name_H-M   'P 1'
#
loop_
_entity.id
_entity.type
_entity.pdbx_description
1 polymer ?
#
loop_
_entity_poly.entity_id
_entity_poly.type
_entity_poly.pdbx_seq_one_letter_code
_entity_poly.pdbx_strand_id
1 'polypeptide(L)'
;MLSTCVAAMVFVNSEREIDLASHEARVSPDFSGEVVLRTGPLLPDLRAPSPSGIGVEVQLGKSDTASLPELTARYAAIASQPEGQIAVVERAVSSMAVAALVQGAAIGAVPLLMWAALGSQRRRALVSGLPTLEGAVGVAALLAVVAAIAVPAGWGRQGPPAEHWTSLQDFVGDDVPLPEEARDVLVLGDASTGQTRRLIASAVSSYQQGLTFYSKAAKDAADLDLREPEDDETVVLLVSDRHDNVGMDKVARALAKAGGAVNVFNAGDDTSTGERWEAFSLDSLGAAFDDFEGRWAVAGNHDNGTFVRAHMEDLGWTYFDGAALEGPGGARLLGVDDPRSSGLGNWRDETGLTSSEVAERLTDEACAADERGQRVNTILVHDADFGDAALARGCVDLVIGGHTHVQDGPTAVTGENGEIGYTYTAGTTGGAAYAIAIGSKLRRAAGVALVTYREGRPVGIQSVTLQTNGRYDVDDWVELSY
;
A
#
# COMPACT_ATOMS: atom_id res chain seq x y z
N MET A 1 -35.41 -3.42 -11.26
CA MET A 1 -35.09 -4.37 -12.36
C MET A 1 -34.26 -3.69 -13.44
N LEU A 2 -34.79 -2.71 -14.20
CA LEU A 2 -34.00 -2.03 -15.25
C LEU A 2 -32.68 -1.44 -14.72
N SER A 3 -32.71 -0.68 -13.62
CA SER A 3 -31.49 -0.12 -13.01
C SER A 3 -30.47 -1.19 -12.64
N THR A 4 -30.93 -2.33 -12.10
CA THR A 4 -30.08 -3.46 -11.70
C THR A 4 -29.47 -4.16 -12.91
N CYS A 5 -30.24 -4.37 -13.99
CA CYS A 5 -29.73 -4.98 -15.22
C CYS A 5 -28.70 -4.08 -15.91
N VAL A 6 -28.96 -2.76 -15.95
CA VAL A 6 -28.00 -1.80 -16.48
C VAL A 6 -26.75 -1.75 -15.62
N ALA A 7 -26.88 -1.71 -14.28
CA ALA A 7 -25.73 -1.75 -13.38
C ALA A 7 -24.89 -3.01 -13.58
N ALA A 8 -25.53 -4.20 -13.65
CA ALA A 8 -24.82 -5.45 -13.88
C ALA A 8 -24.07 -5.44 -15.24
N MET A 9 -24.69 -4.89 -16.29
CA MET A 9 -24.04 -4.77 -17.60
C MET A 9 -22.87 -3.77 -17.57
N VAL A 10 -23.04 -2.61 -16.94
CA VAL A 10 -21.96 -1.63 -16.79
C VAL A 10 -20.79 -2.24 -16.02
N PHE A 11 -21.08 -2.94 -14.93
CA PHE A 11 -20.07 -3.55 -14.08
C PHE A 11 -19.17 -4.50 -14.86
N VAL A 12 -19.74 -5.48 -15.58
CA VAL A 12 -18.94 -6.48 -16.34
C VAL A 12 -18.30 -5.95 -17.63
N ASN A 13 -18.62 -4.73 -18.03
CA ASN A 13 -17.94 -4.05 -19.15
C ASN A 13 -17.03 -2.91 -18.66
N SER A 14 -16.83 -2.78 -17.34
CA SER A 14 -15.90 -1.83 -16.76
C SER A 14 -14.51 -2.44 -16.73
N GLU A 15 -13.51 -1.58 -16.93
CA GLU A 15 -12.10 -1.92 -16.76
C GLU A 15 -11.43 -0.78 -16.00
N ARG A 16 -10.40 -1.11 -15.22
CA ARG A 16 -9.60 -0.12 -14.50
C ARG A 16 -8.13 -0.49 -14.54
N GLU A 17 -7.29 0.50 -14.80
CA GLU A 17 -5.84 0.37 -14.66
C GLU A 17 -5.45 0.65 -13.20
N ILE A 18 -4.62 -0.23 -12.65
CA ILE A 18 -4.07 -0.16 -11.29
C ILE A 18 -2.61 -0.61 -11.31
N ASP A 19 -1.82 -0.19 -10.34
CA ASP A 19 -0.50 -0.77 -10.10
C ASP A 19 -0.67 -2.05 -9.26
N LEU A 20 -0.28 -3.19 -9.82
CA LEU A 20 -0.42 -4.50 -9.19
C LEU A 20 0.78 -5.39 -9.49
N ALA A 21 1.34 -6.00 -8.45
CA ALA A 21 2.47 -6.92 -8.50
C ALA A 21 3.67 -6.36 -9.29
N SER A 22 3.97 -5.06 -9.13
CA SER A 22 5.01 -4.35 -9.90
C SER A 22 4.73 -4.16 -11.40
N HIS A 23 3.47 -4.19 -11.79
CA HIS A 23 3.01 -3.93 -13.16
C HIS A 23 1.87 -2.93 -13.16
N GLU A 24 1.79 -2.11 -14.21
CA GLU A 24 0.52 -1.49 -14.58
C GLU A 24 -0.41 -2.60 -15.10
N ALA A 25 -1.45 -2.92 -14.34
CA ALA A 25 -2.36 -4.02 -14.59
C ALA A 25 -3.78 -3.52 -14.90
N ARG A 26 -4.46 -4.22 -15.81
CA ARG A 26 -5.86 -3.97 -16.15
C ARG A 26 -6.74 -4.97 -15.41
N VAL A 27 -7.66 -4.46 -14.60
CA VAL A 27 -8.63 -5.26 -13.84
C VAL A 27 -10.00 -5.14 -14.48
N SER A 28 -10.63 -6.28 -14.75
CA SER A 28 -11.98 -6.39 -15.32
C SER A 28 -12.81 -7.36 -14.49
N PRO A 29 -13.94 -6.93 -13.89
CA PRO A 29 -14.78 -7.82 -13.10
C PRO A 29 -15.77 -8.60 -13.98
N ASP A 30 -16.16 -9.79 -13.53
CA ASP A 30 -17.14 -10.64 -14.17
C ASP A 30 -17.96 -11.46 -13.14
N PHE A 31 -18.78 -12.39 -13.61
CA PHE A 31 -19.60 -13.27 -12.76
C PHE A 31 -19.19 -14.75 -12.87
N SER A 32 -17.96 -15.04 -13.28
CA SER A 32 -17.44 -16.41 -13.37
C SER A 32 -17.23 -17.06 -12.01
N GLY A 33 -16.99 -16.24 -10.97
CA GLY A 33 -16.58 -16.72 -9.66
C GLY A 33 -15.11 -17.13 -9.57
N GLU A 34 -14.32 -16.82 -10.60
CA GLU A 34 -12.90 -17.16 -10.70
C GLU A 34 -12.04 -15.88 -10.76
N VAL A 35 -10.88 -15.91 -10.13
CA VAL A 35 -9.83 -14.92 -10.30
C VAL A 35 -8.84 -15.45 -11.33
N VAL A 36 -8.68 -14.75 -12.44
CA VAL A 36 -7.78 -15.12 -13.54
C VAL A 36 -6.68 -14.09 -13.66
N LEU A 37 -5.43 -14.49 -13.45
CA LEU A 37 -4.26 -13.65 -13.65
C LEU A 37 -3.61 -13.97 -14.99
N ARG A 38 -3.69 -13.03 -15.92
CA ARG A 38 -3.03 -13.07 -17.23
C ARG A 38 -1.65 -12.45 -17.11
N THR A 39 -0.61 -13.29 -17.13
CA THR A 39 0.78 -12.86 -16.87
C THR A 39 1.56 -12.56 -18.15
N GLY A 40 0.95 -12.77 -19.31
CA GLY A 40 1.57 -12.52 -20.62
C GLY A 40 2.60 -13.60 -20.99
N PRO A 41 3.61 -13.29 -21.83
CA PRO A 41 4.47 -14.32 -22.44
C PRO A 41 5.56 -14.90 -21.51
N LEU A 42 5.78 -14.31 -20.33
CA LEU A 42 6.94 -14.64 -19.49
C LEU A 42 6.63 -15.71 -18.43
N LEU A 43 5.43 -15.69 -17.88
CA LEU A 43 4.93 -16.64 -16.89
C LEU A 43 3.62 -17.25 -17.38
N PRO A 44 3.24 -18.45 -16.91
CA PRO A 44 1.96 -19.02 -17.26
C PRO A 44 0.81 -18.30 -16.52
N ASP A 45 -0.32 -18.17 -17.21
CA ASP A 45 -1.54 -17.62 -16.61
C ASP A 45 -2.00 -18.51 -15.44
N LEU A 46 -2.54 -17.86 -14.42
CA LEU A 46 -3.03 -18.50 -13.20
C LEU A 46 -4.53 -18.31 -13.06
N ARG A 47 -5.22 -19.30 -12.48
CA ARG A 47 -6.63 -19.19 -12.10
C ARG A 47 -6.87 -19.78 -10.72
N ALA A 48 -7.71 -19.13 -9.92
CA ALA A 48 -8.11 -19.61 -8.61
C ALA A 48 -9.57 -19.21 -8.32
N PRO A 49 -10.29 -19.94 -7.44
CA PRO A 49 -11.64 -19.57 -7.06
C PRO A 49 -11.68 -18.21 -6.32
N SER A 50 -12.68 -17.39 -6.62
CA SER A 50 -12.88 -16.11 -5.94
C SER A 50 -13.58 -16.28 -4.59
N PRO A 51 -13.06 -15.72 -3.48
CA PRO A 51 -13.70 -15.78 -2.16
C PRO A 51 -15.09 -15.12 -2.13
N SER A 52 -15.31 -14.11 -2.96
CA SER A 52 -16.56 -13.33 -2.98
C SER A 52 -17.62 -13.89 -3.94
N GLY A 53 -17.25 -14.88 -4.78
CA GLY A 53 -18.08 -15.36 -5.88
C GLY A 53 -18.20 -14.40 -7.07
N ILE A 54 -17.60 -13.20 -7.00
CA ILE A 54 -17.43 -12.29 -8.13
C ILE A 54 -16.12 -12.66 -8.82
N GLY A 55 -16.15 -12.92 -10.12
CA GLY A 55 -14.93 -13.23 -10.85
C GLY A 55 -14.18 -11.96 -11.25
N VAL A 56 -12.88 -12.06 -11.42
CA VAL A 56 -12.00 -10.93 -11.76
C VAL A 56 -10.91 -11.43 -12.70
N GLU A 57 -10.81 -10.83 -13.87
CA GLU A 57 -9.65 -10.99 -14.74
C GLU A 57 -8.67 -9.84 -14.50
N VAL A 58 -7.42 -10.18 -14.24
CA VAL A 58 -6.31 -9.26 -14.02
C VAL A 58 -5.29 -9.50 -15.12
N GLN A 59 -5.07 -8.52 -15.99
CA GLN A 59 -4.07 -8.57 -17.03
C GLN A 59 -2.85 -7.74 -16.65
N LEU A 60 -1.72 -8.41 -16.40
CA LEU A 60 -0.46 -7.75 -16.12
C LEU A 60 0.10 -7.09 -17.40
N GLY A 61 0.43 -5.80 -17.30
CA GLY A 61 1.09 -5.05 -18.35
C GLY A 61 2.60 -5.26 -18.38
N LYS A 62 3.34 -4.23 -18.77
CA LYS A 62 4.81 -4.28 -18.85
C LYS A 62 5.44 -4.31 -17.45
N SER A 63 6.60 -4.96 -17.34
CA SER A 63 7.48 -4.91 -16.17
C SER A 63 8.72 -4.09 -16.51
N ASP A 64 9.28 -3.41 -15.51
CA ASP A 64 10.55 -2.66 -15.65
C ASP A 64 11.80 -3.51 -15.34
N THR A 65 11.65 -4.84 -15.24
CA THR A 65 12.77 -5.74 -14.94
C THR A 65 13.41 -6.35 -16.19
N ALA A 66 14.75 -6.32 -16.25
CA ALA A 66 15.53 -6.95 -17.32
C ALA A 66 15.88 -8.42 -17.04
N SER A 67 15.52 -8.96 -15.87
CA SER A 67 15.99 -10.25 -15.35
C SER A 67 14.84 -11.12 -14.83
N LEU A 68 14.66 -12.29 -15.47
CA LEU A 68 13.60 -13.24 -15.12
C LEU A 68 13.74 -13.84 -13.70
N PRO A 69 14.94 -14.20 -13.20
CA PRO A 69 15.12 -14.65 -11.81
C PRO A 69 14.79 -13.57 -10.78
N GLU A 70 15.12 -12.32 -11.08
CA GLU A 70 14.82 -11.18 -10.19
C GLU A 70 13.31 -10.95 -10.10
N LEU A 71 12.63 -10.91 -11.25
CA LEU A 71 11.17 -10.81 -11.32
C LEU A 71 10.48 -11.96 -10.56
N THR A 72 11.02 -13.18 -10.70
CA THR A 72 10.51 -14.37 -9.98
C THR A 72 10.65 -14.23 -8.46
N ALA A 73 11.79 -13.72 -7.99
CA ALA A 73 12.02 -13.50 -6.56
C ALA A 73 11.11 -12.38 -6.01
N ARG A 74 10.88 -11.32 -6.79
CA ARG A 74 9.94 -10.23 -6.45
C ARG A 74 8.52 -10.76 -6.30
N TYR A 75 8.02 -11.51 -7.29
CA TYR A 75 6.71 -12.13 -7.20
C TYR A 75 6.57 -13.09 -6.02
N ALA A 76 7.59 -13.89 -5.73
CA ALA A 76 7.57 -14.78 -4.59
C ALA A 76 7.46 -14.01 -3.25
N ALA A 77 8.17 -12.88 -3.13
CA ALA A 77 8.10 -12.02 -1.96
C ALA A 77 6.72 -11.36 -1.81
N ILE A 78 6.20 -10.75 -2.90
CA ILE A 78 4.88 -10.13 -2.93
C ILE A 78 3.79 -11.16 -2.62
N ALA A 79 3.86 -12.33 -3.24
CA ALA A 79 2.89 -13.39 -2.99
C ALA A 79 2.90 -13.85 -1.53
N SER A 80 4.08 -13.85 -0.87
CA SER A 80 4.20 -14.22 0.55
C SER A 80 3.62 -13.19 1.53
N GLN A 81 3.27 -12.01 1.02
CA GLN A 81 2.65 -10.86 1.72
C GLN A 81 1.58 -10.20 0.84
N PRO A 82 0.50 -10.94 0.48
CA PRO A 82 -0.40 -10.53 -0.59
C PRO A 82 -1.43 -9.48 -0.16
N GLU A 83 -1.54 -9.15 1.12
CA GLU A 83 -2.64 -8.39 1.72
C GLU A 83 -2.81 -7.01 1.06
N GLY A 84 -1.72 -6.28 0.85
CA GLY A 84 -1.76 -4.98 0.18
C GLY A 84 -2.29 -5.08 -1.26
N GLN A 85 -1.85 -6.09 -2.01
CA GLN A 85 -2.25 -6.29 -3.40
C GLN A 85 -3.71 -6.74 -3.53
N ILE A 86 -4.18 -7.59 -2.62
CA ILE A 86 -5.59 -7.96 -2.53
C ILE A 86 -6.44 -6.71 -2.27
N ALA A 87 -6.04 -5.87 -1.31
CA ALA A 87 -6.78 -4.66 -0.97
C ALA A 87 -6.88 -3.67 -2.16
N VAL A 88 -5.84 -3.56 -3.00
CA VAL A 88 -5.90 -2.75 -4.23
C VAL A 88 -6.96 -3.28 -5.19
N VAL A 89 -6.98 -4.59 -5.46
CA VAL A 89 -7.97 -5.21 -6.36
C VAL A 89 -9.38 -5.06 -5.79
N GLU A 90 -9.57 -5.31 -4.49
CA GLU A 90 -10.86 -5.17 -3.81
C GLU A 90 -11.40 -3.73 -3.86
N ARG A 91 -10.54 -2.72 -3.60
CA ARG A 91 -10.91 -1.30 -3.74
C ARG A 91 -11.29 -0.97 -5.17
N ALA A 92 -10.52 -1.42 -6.15
CA ALA A 92 -10.80 -1.19 -7.56
C ALA A 92 -12.15 -1.79 -7.97
N VAL A 93 -12.38 -3.07 -7.67
CA VAL A 93 -13.63 -3.78 -8.00
C VAL A 93 -14.82 -3.18 -7.27
N SER A 94 -14.69 -2.85 -5.98
CA SER A 94 -15.73 -2.19 -5.20
C SER A 94 -16.09 -0.82 -5.78
N SER A 95 -15.09 -0.03 -6.18
CA SER A 95 -15.33 1.27 -6.81
C SER A 95 -16.08 1.14 -8.15
N MET A 96 -15.74 0.14 -8.96
CA MET A 96 -16.44 -0.17 -10.21
C MET A 96 -17.89 -0.60 -9.94
N ALA A 97 -18.12 -1.43 -8.91
CA ALA A 97 -19.47 -1.84 -8.51
C ALA A 97 -20.33 -0.65 -8.08
N VAL A 98 -19.79 0.25 -7.24
CA VAL A 98 -20.49 1.47 -6.80
C VAL A 98 -20.78 2.38 -8.00
N ALA A 99 -19.79 2.61 -8.87
CA ALA A 99 -19.98 3.42 -10.08
C ALA A 99 -21.07 2.83 -10.99
N ALA A 100 -21.07 1.51 -11.19
CA ALA A 100 -22.06 0.81 -11.98
C ALA A 100 -23.47 0.90 -11.37
N LEU A 101 -23.61 0.80 -10.05
CA LEU A 101 -24.88 1.01 -9.36
C LEU A 101 -25.40 2.43 -9.53
N VAL A 102 -24.53 3.45 -9.39
CA VAL A 102 -24.89 4.86 -9.59
C VAL A 102 -25.32 5.11 -11.03
N GLN A 103 -24.56 4.62 -12.01
CA GLN A 103 -24.90 4.75 -13.43
C GLN A 103 -26.19 4.01 -13.77
N GLY A 104 -26.36 2.79 -13.29
CA GLY A 104 -27.58 2.00 -13.47
C GLY A 104 -28.80 2.67 -12.84
N ALA A 105 -28.65 3.27 -11.65
CA ALA A 105 -29.71 4.08 -11.03
C ALA A 105 -30.06 5.30 -11.87
N ALA A 106 -29.06 6.06 -12.34
CA ALA A 106 -29.26 7.25 -13.17
C ALA A 106 -29.97 6.91 -14.50
N ILE A 107 -29.49 5.90 -15.23
CA ILE A 107 -30.07 5.44 -16.49
C ILE A 107 -31.48 4.87 -16.26
N GLY A 108 -31.66 4.05 -15.22
CA GLY A 108 -32.96 3.47 -14.90
C GLY A 108 -34.00 4.50 -14.42
N ALA A 109 -33.57 5.66 -13.93
CA ALA A 109 -34.46 6.78 -13.59
C ALA A 109 -34.97 7.54 -14.83
N VAL A 110 -34.25 7.51 -15.96
CA VAL A 110 -34.62 8.26 -17.17
C VAL A 110 -36.04 7.95 -17.65
N PRO A 111 -36.47 6.67 -17.83
CA PRO A 111 -37.83 6.37 -18.25
C PRO A 111 -38.91 6.85 -17.25
N LEU A 112 -38.61 6.81 -15.95
CA LEU A 112 -39.52 7.27 -14.90
C LEU A 112 -39.68 8.78 -14.92
N LEU A 113 -38.57 9.52 -15.09
CA LEU A 113 -38.57 10.97 -15.22
C LEU A 113 -39.24 11.42 -16.52
N MET A 114 -39.00 10.73 -17.63
CA MET A 114 -39.70 10.98 -18.90
C MET A 114 -41.20 10.73 -18.77
N TRP A 115 -41.60 9.64 -18.12
CA TRP A 115 -43.01 9.38 -17.82
C TRP A 115 -43.60 10.46 -16.91
N ALA A 116 -42.85 10.88 -15.87
CA ALA A 116 -43.23 11.97 -14.98
C ALA A 116 -43.50 13.27 -15.74
N ALA A 117 -42.63 13.63 -16.69
CA ALA A 117 -42.73 14.83 -17.52
C ALA A 117 -43.90 14.79 -18.51
N LEU A 118 -44.33 13.60 -18.96
CA LEU A 118 -45.54 13.44 -19.76
C LEU A 118 -46.77 13.73 -18.88
N GLY A 119 -47.42 14.88 -19.07
CA GLY A 119 -48.61 15.27 -18.28
C GLY A 119 -49.77 14.26 -18.34
N SER A 120 -50.70 14.35 -17.39
CA SER A 120 -51.78 13.34 -17.17
C SER A 120 -52.72 13.12 -18.36
N GLN A 121 -52.85 14.10 -19.26
CA GLN A 121 -53.60 13.96 -20.52
C GLN A 121 -52.85 13.10 -21.55
N ARG A 122 -51.55 13.34 -21.76
CA ARG A 122 -50.73 12.55 -22.71
C ARG A 122 -50.56 11.11 -22.25
N ARG A 123 -50.42 10.87 -20.93
CA ARG A 123 -50.38 9.50 -20.39
C ARG A 123 -51.67 8.73 -20.68
N ARG A 124 -52.83 9.37 -20.47
CA ARG A 124 -54.14 8.75 -20.77
C ARG A 124 -54.29 8.46 -22.27
N ALA A 125 -53.87 9.38 -23.14
CA ALA A 125 -53.88 9.18 -24.58
C ALA A 125 -53.00 8.00 -25.02
N LEU A 126 -51.78 7.88 -24.48
CA LEU A 126 -50.87 6.77 -24.75
C LEU A 126 -51.45 5.43 -24.29
N VAL A 127 -52.02 5.38 -23.08
CA VAL A 127 -52.65 4.16 -22.54
C VAL A 127 -53.90 3.77 -23.34
N SER A 128 -54.73 4.72 -23.75
CA SER A 128 -55.89 4.46 -24.60
C SER A 128 -55.53 4.02 -26.03
N GLY A 129 -54.32 4.36 -26.48
CA GLY A 129 -53.78 3.97 -27.79
C GLY A 129 -53.10 2.60 -27.81
N LEU A 130 -52.82 1.97 -26.66
CA LEU A 130 -52.21 0.64 -26.58
C LEU A 130 -52.91 -0.45 -27.42
N PRO A 131 -54.26 -0.53 -27.51
CA PRO A 131 -54.93 -1.54 -28.33
C PRO A 131 -54.93 -1.23 -29.84
N THR A 132 -54.35 -0.11 -30.29
CA THR A 132 -54.27 0.23 -31.72
C THR A 132 -52.99 -0.32 -32.35
N LEU A 133 -52.96 -0.39 -33.69
CA LEU A 133 -51.77 -0.82 -34.44
C LEU A 133 -50.56 0.08 -34.14
N GLU A 134 -50.78 1.39 -33.98
CA GLU A 134 -49.75 2.37 -33.64
C GLU A 134 -49.20 2.18 -32.22
N GLY A 135 -50.07 1.85 -31.25
CA GLY A 135 -49.67 1.51 -29.89
C GLY A 135 -48.82 0.23 -29.83
N ALA A 136 -49.21 -0.79 -30.60
CA ALA A 136 -48.43 -2.02 -30.73
C ALA A 136 -47.04 -1.77 -31.32
N VAL A 137 -46.92 -0.91 -32.34
CA VAL A 137 -45.63 -0.50 -32.92
C VAL A 137 -44.77 0.26 -31.91
N GLY A 138 -45.37 1.17 -31.13
CA GLY A 138 -44.66 1.91 -30.07
C GLY A 138 -44.13 1.00 -28.96
N VAL A 139 -44.93 0.02 -28.52
CA VAL A 139 -44.50 -0.99 -27.54
C VAL A 139 -43.41 -1.89 -28.11
N ALA A 140 -43.55 -2.32 -29.37
CA ALA A 140 -42.54 -3.13 -30.05
C ALA A 140 -41.22 -2.37 -30.22
N ALA A 141 -41.25 -1.08 -30.55
CA ALA A 141 -40.07 -0.23 -30.64
C ALA A 141 -39.40 -0.05 -29.27
N LEU A 142 -40.17 0.16 -28.20
CA LEU A 142 -39.63 0.23 -26.84
C LEU A 142 -39.00 -1.11 -26.42
N LEU A 143 -39.67 -2.23 -26.68
CA LEU A 143 -39.12 -3.57 -26.43
C LEU A 143 -37.87 -3.83 -27.27
N ALA A 144 -37.81 -3.34 -28.50
CA ALA A 144 -36.63 -3.45 -29.36
C ALA A 144 -35.46 -2.61 -28.85
N VAL A 145 -35.71 -1.41 -28.30
CA VAL A 145 -34.67 -0.59 -27.65
C VAL A 145 -34.19 -1.25 -26.36
N VAL A 146 -35.10 -1.75 -25.52
CA VAL A 146 -34.75 -2.50 -24.30
C VAL A 146 -33.99 -3.77 -24.66
N ALA A 147 -34.40 -4.50 -25.70
CA ALA A 147 -33.68 -5.66 -26.20
C ALA A 147 -32.31 -5.26 -26.76
N ALA A 148 -32.19 -4.18 -27.52
CA ALA A 148 -30.91 -3.71 -28.04
C ALA A 148 -29.93 -3.28 -26.92
N ILE A 149 -30.44 -2.75 -25.81
CA ILE A 149 -29.65 -2.42 -24.61
C ILE A 149 -29.33 -3.68 -23.80
N ALA A 150 -30.26 -4.64 -23.70
CA ALA A 150 -30.08 -5.86 -22.93
C ALA A 150 -29.30 -6.96 -23.68
N VAL A 151 -29.23 -6.87 -25.00
CA VAL A 151 -28.39 -7.72 -25.84
C VAL A 151 -26.94 -7.36 -25.52
N PRO A 152 -26.15 -8.31 -24.98
CA PRO A 152 -24.75 -8.05 -24.69
C PRO A 152 -24.04 -7.61 -25.96
N ALA A 153 -23.17 -6.60 -25.86
CA ALA A 153 -22.27 -6.16 -26.94
C ALA A 153 -21.35 -7.28 -27.48
N GLY A 154 -21.42 -8.50 -26.94
CA GLY A 154 -20.67 -9.69 -27.32
C GLY A 154 -21.39 -10.68 -28.24
N TRP A 155 -22.64 -10.43 -28.69
CA TRP A 155 -23.33 -11.36 -29.58
C TRP A 155 -22.59 -11.51 -30.91
N GLY A 156 -22.03 -12.71 -31.17
CA GLY A 156 -21.25 -13.00 -32.37
C GLY A 156 -19.72 -12.91 -32.22
N ARG A 157 -19.21 -12.54 -31.03
CA ARG A 157 -17.78 -12.74 -30.74
C ARG A 157 -17.53 -14.23 -30.52
N GLN A 158 -16.58 -14.81 -31.26
CA GLN A 158 -16.07 -16.12 -30.88
C GLN A 158 -15.35 -15.97 -29.54
N GLY A 159 -15.75 -16.76 -28.55
CA GLY A 159 -15.01 -16.83 -27.30
C GLY A 159 -13.55 -17.24 -27.58
N PRO A 160 -12.62 -16.91 -26.68
CA PRO A 160 -11.27 -17.46 -26.78
C PRO A 160 -11.35 -18.99 -26.89
N PRO A 161 -10.41 -19.62 -27.61
CA PRO A 161 -10.36 -21.08 -27.71
C PRO A 161 -10.39 -21.70 -26.31
N ALA A 162 -10.97 -22.91 -26.21
CA ALA A 162 -11.08 -23.59 -24.92
C ALA A 162 -9.68 -23.77 -24.31
N GLU A 163 -9.44 -23.07 -23.21
CA GLU A 163 -8.19 -23.09 -22.48
C GLU A 163 -8.05 -24.36 -21.66
N HIS A 164 -6.88 -24.99 -21.70
CA HIS A 164 -6.60 -26.18 -20.91
C HIS A 164 -5.86 -25.82 -19.62
N TRP A 165 -6.58 -25.93 -18.50
CA TRP A 165 -6.08 -25.63 -17.17
C TRP A 165 -5.69 -26.92 -16.44
N THR A 166 -4.50 -26.94 -15.84
CA THR A 166 -4.00 -28.04 -15.01
C THR A 166 -3.79 -27.57 -13.58
N SER A 167 -3.81 -28.47 -12.59
CA SER A 167 -3.48 -28.07 -11.22
C SER A 167 -2.03 -27.61 -11.11
N LEU A 168 -1.75 -26.66 -10.21
CA LEU A 168 -0.39 -26.23 -9.93
C LEU A 168 0.48 -27.42 -9.47
N GLN A 169 -0.09 -28.37 -8.71
CA GLN A 169 0.62 -29.57 -8.24
C GLN A 169 1.08 -30.44 -9.40
N ASP A 170 0.19 -30.74 -10.35
CA ASP A 170 0.52 -31.53 -11.55
C ASP A 170 1.58 -30.81 -12.40
N PHE A 171 1.58 -29.48 -12.38
CA PHE A 171 2.52 -28.66 -13.12
C PHE A 171 3.95 -28.67 -12.52
N VAL A 172 4.08 -28.48 -11.20
CA VAL A 172 5.39 -28.45 -10.52
C VAL A 172 5.95 -29.85 -10.22
N GLY A 173 5.09 -30.86 -10.17
CA GLY A 173 5.42 -32.24 -9.83
C GLY A 173 5.36 -32.52 -8.32
N ASP A 174 5.17 -33.79 -7.98
CA ASP A 174 4.95 -34.25 -6.59
C ASP A 174 6.13 -33.99 -5.63
N ASP A 175 7.31 -33.73 -6.17
CA ASP A 175 8.51 -33.42 -5.38
C ASP A 175 8.49 -32.02 -4.75
N VAL A 176 7.60 -31.14 -5.20
CA VAL A 176 7.44 -29.78 -4.68
C VAL A 176 6.17 -29.70 -3.82
N PRO A 177 6.30 -29.61 -2.48
CA PRO A 177 5.13 -29.49 -1.61
C PRO A 177 4.49 -28.11 -1.80
N LEU A 178 3.20 -28.08 -2.11
CA LEU A 178 2.44 -26.83 -2.20
C LEU A 178 1.81 -26.43 -0.85
N PRO A 179 1.81 -25.12 -0.52
CA PRO A 179 1.05 -24.60 0.61
C PRO A 179 -0.46 -24.79 0.38
N GLU A 180 -1.25 -24.76 1.46
CA GLU A 180 -2.69 -25.06 1.39
C GLU A 180 -3.43 -24.07 0.47
N GLU A 181 -3.03 -22.80 0.53
CA GLU A 181 -3.56 -21.68 -0.23
C GLU A 181 -3.31 -21.81 -1.74
N ALA A 182 -2.30 -22.59 -2.15
CA ALA A 182 -1.94 -22.78 -3.56
C ALA A 182 -2.51 -24.07 -4.19
N ARG A 183 -3.26 -24.87 -3.43
CA ARG A 183 -3.77 -26.17 -3.91
C ARG A 183 -4.84 -26.05 -4.98
N ASP A 184 -5.69 -25.03 -4.86
CA ASP A 184 -6.79 -24.77 -5.80
C ASP A 184 -6.34 -23.88 -6.98
N VAL A 185 -5.05 -23.52 -7.04
CA VAL A 185 -4.49 -22.74 -8.14
C VAL A 185 -4.30 -23.63 -9.36
N LEU A 186 -4.82 -23.16 -10.49
CA LEU A 186 -4.69 -23.76 -11.79
C LEU A 186 -3.73 -22.95 -12.65
N VAL A 187 -3.03 -23.64 -13.55
CA VAL A 187 -2.04 -23.08 -14.46
C VAL A 187 -2.46 -23.39 -15.90
N LEU A 188 -2.36 -22.40 -16.79
CA LEU A 188 -2.65 -22.61 -18.21
C LEU A 188 -1.53 -23.46 -18.86
N GLY A 189 -1.89 -24.65 -19.33
CA GLY A 189 -0.95 -25.75 -19.60
C GLY A 189 -0.11 -25.68 -20.89
N ASP A 190 -0.34 -24.71 -21.76
CA ASP A 190 0.10 -24.79 -23.16
C ASP A 190 1.43 -24.10 -23.51
N ALA A 191 2.17 -23.54 -22.54
CA ALA A 191 3.36 -22.72 -22.82
C ALA A 191 4.63 -22.96 -21.96
N SER A 192 4.73 -24.03 -21.17
CA SER A 192 5.86 -24.17 -20.24
C SER A 192 6.98 -25.09 -20.73
N THR A 193 8.22 -24.60 -20.71
CA THR A 193 9.43 -25.41 -20.88
C THR A 193 9.92 -25.96 -19.53
N GLY A 194 10.84 -26.93 -19.52
CA GLY A 194 11.47 -27.42 -18.28
C GLY A 194 12.21 -26.33 -17.47
N GLN A 195 12.60 -25.22 -18.11
CA GLN A 195 13.17 -24.05 -17.42
C GLN A 195 12.10 -23.26 -16.65
N THR A 196 10.90 -23.07 -17.22
CA THR A 196 9.76 -22.42 -16.56
C THR A 196 9.36 -23.15 -15.28
N ARG A 197 9.35 -24.49 -15.30
CA ARG A 197 9.07 -25.31 -14.11
C ARG A 197 10.08 -25.08 -12.98
N ARG A 198 11.38 -25.00 -13.29
CA ARG A 198 12.42 -24.73 -12.28
C ARG A 198 12.30 -23.35 -11.66
N LEU A 199 11.94 -22.34 -12.47
CA LEU A 199 11.71 -20.98 -11.97
C LEU A 199 10.50 -20.95 -11.02
N ILE A 200 9.39 -21.58 -11.39
CA ILE A 200 8.19 -21.66 -10.54
C ILE A 200 8.47 -22.45 -9.25
N ALA A 201 9.17 -23.58 -9.34
CA ALA A 201 9.59 -24.33 -8.14
C ALA A 201 10.50 -23.48 -7.21
N SER A 202 11.43 -22.71 -7.79
CA SER A 202 12.24 -21.76 -7.02
C SER A 202 11.40 -20.65 -6.40
N ALA A 203 10.37 -20.15 -7.09
CA ALA A 203 9.45 -19.13 -6.58
C ALA A 203 8.66 -19.67 -5.38
N VAL A 204 8.10 -20.88 -5.49
CA VAL A 204 7.38 -21.55 -4.40
C VAL A 204 8.28 -21.75 -3.19
N SER A 205 9.53 -22.19 -3.40
CA SER A 205 10.48 -22.36 -2.29
C SER A 205 10.82 -21.02 -1.62
N SER A 206 11.05 -19.96 -2.39
CA SER A 206 11.30 -18.62 -1.86
C SER A 206 10.10 -18.06 -1.11
N TYR A 207 8.89 -18.27 -1.64
CA TYR A 207 7.63 -17.92 -0.99
C TYR A 207 7.50 -18.61 0.37
N GLN A 208 7.71 -19.93 0.43
CA GLN A 208 7.61 -20.71 1.67
C GLN A 208 8.63 -20.26 2.71
N GLN A 209 9.86 -19.99 2.28
CA GLN A 209 10.92 -19.48 3.15
C GLN A 209 10.55 -18.10 3.72
N GLY A 210 10.10 -17.17 2.87
CA GLY A 210 9.64 -15.83 3.26
C GLY A 210 8.48 -15.88 4.25
N LEU A 211 7.43 -16.61 3.89
CA LEU A 211 6.26 -16.79 4.72
C LEU A 211 6.63 -17.39 6.08
N THR A 212 7.46 -18.45 6.10
CA THR A 212 7.89 -19.09 7.34
C THR A 212 8.70 -18.14 8.21
N PHE A 213 9.66 -17.43 7.64
CA PHE A 213 10.55 -16.54 8.38
C PHE A 213 9.77 -15.36 8.98
N TYR A 214 9.06 -14.58 8.16
CA TYR A 214 8.39 -13.37 8.64
C TYR A 214 7.16 -13.66 9.48
N SER A 215 6.42 -14.74 9.21
CA SER A 215 5.27 -15.10 10.06
C SER A 215 5.72 -15.66 11.42
N LYS A 216 6.83 -16.41 11.45
CA LYS A 216 7.45 -16.78 12.72
C LYS A 216 7.93 -15.55 13.48
N ALA A 217 8.65 -14.65 12.82
CA ALA A 217 9.13 -13.41 13.43
C ALA A 217 7.97 -12.59 14.01
N ALA A 218 6.91 -12.34 13.22
CA ALA A 218 5.74 -11.61 13.70
C ALA A 218 5.04 -12.30 14.89
N LYS A 219 5.02 -13.63 14.94
CA LYS A 219 4.51 -14.37 16.10
C LYS A 219 5.40 -14.19 17.32
N ASP A 220 6.71 -14.38 17.15
CA ASP A 220 7.68 -14.25 18.24
C ASP A 220 7.72 -12.80 18.78
N ALA A 221 7.49 -11.79 17.93
CA ALA A 221 7.39 -10.38 18.30
C ALA A 221 6.27 -10.09 19.31
N ALA A 222 5.15 -10.82 19.22
CA ALA A 222 4.00 -10.62 20.10
C ALA A 222 4.27 -11.08 21.55
N ASP A 223 5.30 -11.91 21.75
CA ASP A 223 5.68 -12.46 23.06
C ASP A 223 6.89 -11.73 23.67
N LEU A 224 7.36 -10.63 23.06
CA LEU A 224 8.48 -9.86 23.58
C LEU A 224 8.06 -9.03 24.80
N ASP A 225 8.97 -8.94 25.76
CA ASP A 225 8.85 -8.10 26.96
C ASP A 225 9.20 -6.65 26.59
N LEU A 226 8.21 -5.92 26.08
CA LEU A 226 8.31 -4.50 25.74
C LEU A 226 7.71 -3.66 26.87
N ARG A 227 8.10 -2.39 26.98
CA ARG A 227 7.50 -1.48 27.96
C ARG A 227 6.00 -1.37 27.70
N GLU A 228 5.21 -1.63 28.73
CA GLU A 228 3.78 -1.31 28.73
C GLU A 228 3.59 0.20 28.96
N PRO A 229 2.80 0.91 28.12
CA PRO A 229 2.49 2.31 28.33
C PRO A 229 1.54 2.50 29.52
N GLU A 230 1.67 3.65 30.18
CA GLU A 230 0.71 4.11 31.19
C GLU A 230 -0.60 4.61 30.55
N ASP A 231 -1.68 4.74 31.33
CA ASP A 231 -3.01 5.13 30.82
C ASP A 231 -3.04 6.52 30.15
N ASP A 232 -2.09 7.39 30.49
CA ASP A 232 -1.93 8.74 29.93
C ASP A 232 -0.84 8.82 28.85
N GLU A 233 -0.25 7.69 28.47
CA GLU A 233 0.79 7.61 27.45
C GLU A 233 0.23 7.18 26.08
N THR A 234 0.81 7.73 25.02
CA THR A 234 0.53 7.34 23.63
C THR A 234 1.82 6.82 23.00
N VAL A 235 1.79 5.60 22.46
CA VAL A 235 2.95 5.01 21.79
C VAL A 235 2.81 5.12 20.27
N VAL A 236 3.92 5.45 19.62
CA VAL A 236 4.06 5.56 18.17
C VAL A 236 5.13 4.60 17.70
N LEU A 237 4.83 3.79 16.68
CA LEU A 237 5.83 3.01 15.98
C LEU A 237 6.61 3.91 15.02
N LEU A 238 7.93 3.84 15.01
CA LEU A 238 8.79 4.45 13.99
C LEU A 238 9.34 3.36 13.06
N VAL A 239 9.03 3.49 11.76
CA VAL A 239 9.60 2.70 10.67
C VAL A 239 10.39 3.61 9.72
N SER A 240 11.41 3.05 9.06
CA SER A 240 12.25 3.77 8.11
C SER A 240 13.02 2.78 7.21
N ASP A 241 13.46 3.22 6.03
CA ASP A 241 14.37 2.49 5.15
C ASP A 241 13.89 1.05 4.89
N ARG A 242 12.63 0.91 4.47
CA ARG A 242 12.01 -0.39 4.17
C ARG A 242 12.55 -0.97 2.87
N HIS A 243 12.88 -0.14 1.89
CA HIS A 243 13.43 -0.54 0.58
C HIS A 243 12.70 -1.76 -0.01
N ASP A 244 11.38 -1.66 -0.13
CA ASP A 244 10.50 -2.72 -0.66
C ASP A 244 10.41 -4.02 0.16
N ASN A 245 10.97 -4.09 1.37
CA ASN A 245 10.82 -5.28 2.20
C ASN A 245 9.45 -5.34 2.92
N VAL A 246 8.42 -5.65 2.14
CA VAL A 246 7.05 -5.92 2.62
C VAL A 246 6.97 -7.05 3.65
N GLY A 247 8.01 -7.89 3.72
CA GLY A 247 8.16 -8.94 4.71
C GLY A 247 8.07 -8.43 6.15
N MET A 248 8.68 -7.27 6.40
CA MET A 248 8.82 -6.68 7.72
C MET A 248 7.58 -5.93 8.19
N ASP A 249 6.63 -5.60 7.31
CA ASP A 249 5.44 -4.84 7.70
C ASP A 249 4.59 -5.59 8.73
N LYS A 250 4.39 -6.90 8.55
CA LYS A 250 3.71 -7.75 9.55
C LYS A 250 4.48 -7.85 10.87
N VAL A 251 5.81 -7.80 10.82
CA VAL A 251 6.67 -7.88 12.00
C VAL A 251 6.60 -6.56 12.77
N ALA A 252 6.75 -5.44 12.07
CA ALA A 252 6.60 -4.09 12.59
C ALA A 252 5.21 -3.89 13.20
N ARG A 253 4.15 -4.40 12.54
CA ARG A 253 2.79 -4.39 13.08
C ARG A 253 2.64 -5.22 14.35
N ALA A 254 3.27 -6.39 14.43
CA ALA A 254 3.24 -7.20 15.64
C ALA A 254 3.97 -6.51 16.80
N LEU A 255 5.14 -5.91 16.54
CA LEU A 255 5.89 -5.12 17.51
C LEU A 255 5.11 -3.89 17.99
N ALA A 256 4.44 -3.19 17.08
CA ALA A 256 3.56 -2.08 17.41
C ALA A 256 2.44 -2.51 18.36
N LYS A 257 1.75 -3.62 18.05
CA LYS A 257 0.70 -4.17 18.93
C LYS A 257 1.24 -4.58 20.30
N ALA A 258 2.40 -5.24 20.33
CA ALA A 258 3.03 -5.66 21.59
C ALA A 258 3.44 -4.47 22.46
N GLY A 259 3.93 -3.39 21.84
CA GLY A 259 4.30 -2.14 22.52
C GLY A 259 3.15 -1.15 22.76
N GLY A 260 1.90 -1.53 22.47
CA GLY A 260 0.74 -0.65 22.67
C GLY A 260 0.66 0.55 21.71
N ALA A 261 1.37 0.52 20.58
CA ALA A 261 1.34 1.59 19.59
C ALA A 261 0.03 1.60 18.79
N VAL A 262 -0.56 2.79 18.68
CA VAL A 262 -1.80 3.06 17.91
C VAL A 262 -1.57 4.06 16.78
N ASN A 263 -0.34 4.56 16.67
CA ASN A 263 0.13 5.56 15.72
C ASN A 263 1.42 5.07 15.05
N VAL A 264 1.73 5.58 13.85
CA VAL A 264 2.97 5.26 13.14
C VAL A 264 3.59 6.49 12.49
N PHE A 265 4.90 6.61 12.65
CA PHE A 265 5.79 7.48 11.90
C PHE A 265 6.56 6.66 10.88
N ASN A 266 6.58 7.16 9.66
CA ASN A 266 7.38 6.62 8.59
C ASN A 266 8.41 7.66 8.14
N ALA A 267 9.68 7.38 8.37
CA ALA A 267 10.78 8.27 8.05
C ALA A 267 11.33 8.06 6.63
N GLY A 268 10.59 7.44 5.71
CA GLY A 268 10.92 7.40 4.29
C GLY A 268 11.85 6.26 3.88
N ASP A 269 12.26 6.27 2.61
CA ASP A 269 12.93 5.17 1.90
C ASP A 269 12.09 3.88 1.93
N ASP A 270 10.80 4.04 1.64
CA ASP A 270 9.87 2.92 1.47
C ASP A 270 10.14 2.14 0.20
N THR A 271 10.64 2.85 -0.80
CA THR A 271 10.97 2.34 -2.12
C THR A 271 12.48 2.35 -2.34
N SER A 272 12.93 1.71 -3.40
CA SER A 272 14.33 1.71 -3.83
C SER A 272 14.60 2.78 -4.88
N THR A 273 13.59 3.15 -5.66
CA THR A 273 13.72 4.09 -6.79
C THR A 273 12.62 5.15 -6.87
N GLY A 274 11.53 5.05 -6.12
CA GLY A 274 10.38 5.96 -6.20
C GLY A 274 9.48 5.71 -7.41
N GLU A 275 9.63 4.57 -8.09
CA GLU A 275 8.95 4.27 -9.34
C GLU A 275 7.61 3.55 -9.11
N ARG A 276 6.70 3.65 -10.08
CA ARG A 276 5.35 3.06 -9.95
C ARG A 276 5.33 1.55 -9.74
N TRP A 277 6.34 0.84 -10.24
CA TRP A 277 6.45 -0.61 -10.01
C TRP A 277 6.64 -0.96 -8.52
N GLU A 278 7.01 0.00 -7.68
CA GLU A 278 7.21 -0.15 -6.22
C GLU A 278 5.93 0.12 -5.42
N ALA A 279 4.79 0.40 -6.08
CA ALA A 279 3.49 0.58 -5.44
C ALA A 279 3.15 -0.54 -4.45
N PHE A 280 3.56 -1.78 -4.74
CA PHE A 280 3.32 -2.92 -3.85
C PHE A 280 3.93 -2.75 -2.47
N SER A 281 5.08 -2.07 -2.37
CA SER A 281 5.73 -1.76 -1.10
C SER A 281 4.87 -0.82 -0.26
N LEU A 282 4.37 0.23 -0.91
CA LEU A 282 3.52 1.25 -0.29
C LEU A 282 2.14 0.67 0.08
N ASP A 283 1.56 -0.16 -0.77
CA ASP A 283 0.29 -0.83 -0.50
C ASP A 283 0.38 -1.79 0.68
N SER A 284 1.49 -2.53 0.80
CA SER A 284 1.75 -3.40 1.94
C SER A 284 1.86 -2.60 3.24
N LEU A 285 2.59 -1.48 3.21
CA LEU A 285 2.69 -0.59 4.37
C LEU A 285 1.34 0.01 4.75
N GLY A 286 0.60 0.51 3.76
CA GLY A 286 -0.74 1.06 3.95
C GLY A 286 -1.71 0.04 4.53
N ALA A 287 -1.72 -1.19 4.03
CA ALA A 287 -2.57 -2.26 4.54
C ALA A 287 -2.14 -2.74 5.95
N ALA A 288 -0.85 -2.71 6.27
CA ALA A 288 -0.35 -3.15 7.56
C ALA A 288 -0.76 -2.21 8.71
N PHE A 289 -1.10 -0.95 8.44
CA PHE A 289 -1.40 0.07 9.45
C PHE A 289 -2.68 0.86 9.16
N ASP A 290 -3.58 0.36 8.32
CA ASP A 290 -4.80 1.09 7.88
C ASP A 290 -5.75 1.49 9.01
N ASP A 291 -5.74 0.74 10.11
CA ASP A 291 -6.54 0.94 11.31
C ASP A 291 -5.84 1.78 12.40
N PHE A 292 -4.64 2.29 12.14
CA PHE A 292 -3.94 3.19 13.07
C PHE A 292 -4.58 4.58 13.06
N GLU A 293 -4.66 5.21 14.24
CA GLU A 293 -5.33 6.49 14.43
C GLU A 293 -4.60 7.63 13.71
N GLY A 294 -3.28 7.58 13.73
CA GLY A 294 -2.40 8.56 13.12
C GLY A 294 -1.27 7.90 12.34
N ARG A 295 -1.08 8.39 11.11
CA ARG A 295 -0.10 7.89 10.13
C ARG A 295 0.59 9.08 9.50
N TRP A 296 1.82 9.37 9.90
CA TRP A 296 2.61 10.48 9.35
C TRP A 296 3.84 9.97 8.63
N ALA A 297 4.16 10.60 7.51
CA ALA A 297 5.27 10.20 6.67
C ALA A 297 6.04 11.41 6.13
N VAL A 298 7.31 11.16 5.81
CA VAL A 298 8.17 11.99 4.96
C VAL A 298 8.79 11.10 3.90
N ALA A 299 9.07 11.65 2.73
CA ALA A 299 9.80 10.93 1.69
C ALA A 299 11.30 10.91 1.99
N GLY A 300 11.94 9.76 1.75
CA GLY A 300 13.39 9.64 1.79
C GLY A 300 14.02 9.89 0.42
N ASN A 301 15.36 9.85 0.35
CA ASN A 301 16.08 10.13 -0.89
C ASN A 301 15.94 9.06 -1.97
N HIS A 302 15.44 7.87 -1.64
CA HIS A 302 15.08 6.83 -2.61
C HIS A 302 13.63 6.95 -3.11
N ASP A 303 12.77 7.72 -2.44
CA ASP A 303 11.37 7.93 -2.79
C ASP A 303 11.22 9.03 -3.85
N ASN A 304 11.92 8.87 -4.99
CA ASN A 304 12.06 9.90 -6.00
C ASN A 304 10.71 10.33 -6.64
N GLY A 305 10.63 11.62 -6.94
CA GLY A 305 9.50 12.20 -7.66
C GLY A 305 8.26 12.39 -6.78
N THR A 306 7.09 12.52 -7.43
CA THR A 306 5.83 12.80 -6.72
C THR A 306 4.98 11.56 -6.46
N PHE A 307 5.38 10.41 -7.02
CA PHE A 307 4.57 9.20 -6.99
C PHE A 307 4.40 8.66 -5.58
N VAL A 308 5.50 8.43 -4.85
CA VAL A 308 5.46 7.80 -3.51
C VAL A 308 4.56 8.58 -2.57
N ARG A 309 4.80 9.88 -2.45
CA ARG A 309 3.98 10.77 -1.62
C ARG A 309 2.51 10.75 -2.04
N ALA A 310 2.20 10.96 -3.32
CA ALA A 310 0.81 10.99 -3.79
C ALA A 310 0.10 9.65 -3.51
N HIS A 311 0.79 8.52 -3.72
CA HIS A 311 0.25 7.19 -3.47
C HIS A 311 0.01 6.94 -1.98
N MET A 312 0.93 7.37 -1.11
CA MET A 312 0.78 7.24 0.34
C MET A 312 -0.33 8.15 0.88
N GLU A 313 -0.48 9.38 0.37
CA GLU A 313 -1.61 10.27 0.67
C GLU A 313 -2.94 9.63 0.27
N ASP A 314 -3.02 8.97 -0.91
CA ASP A 314 -4.19 8.21 -1.35
C ASP A 314 -4.51 7.00 -0.43
N LEU A 315 -3.49 6.42 0.21
CA LEU A 315 -3.64 5.38 1.24
C LEU A 315 -3.97 5.96 2.64
N GLY A 316 -4.09 7.28 2.77
CA GLY A 316 -4.49 8.00 3.97
C GLY A 316 -3.34 8.35 4.92
N TRP A 317 -2.10 8.38 4.44
CA TRP A 317 -0.96 8.92 5.18
C TRP A 317 -0.94 10.44 5.14
N THR A 318 -0.45 11.05 6.21
CA THR A 318 -0.31 12.49 6.35
C THR A 318 1.13 12.91 6.10
N TYR A 319 1.36 13.70 5.06
CA TYR A 319 2.65 14.33 4.77
C TYR A 319 2.69 15.78 5.28
N PHE A 320 3.88 16.37 5.29
CA PHE A 320 4.10 17.73 5.78
C PHE A 320 4.24 18.72 4.62
N ASP A 321 3.57 19.87 4.78
CA ASP A 321 3.58 20.98 3.81
C ASP A 321 4.27 22.24 4.36
N GLY A 322 5.27 22.05 5.23
CA GLY A 322 6.04 23.15 5.84
C GLY A 322 5.32 23.88 6.96
N ALA A 323 4.21 23.36 7.46
CA ALA A 323 3.54 23.83 8.67
C ALA A 323 3.44 22.70 9.70
N ALA A 324 3.40 23.07 10.97
CA ALA A 324 3.27 22.08 12.04
C ALA A 324 1.86 21.47 12.08
N LEU A 325 1.79 20.17 12.32
CA LEU A 325 0.56 19.37 12.38
C LEU A 325 0.31 18.87 13.81
N GLU A 326 -0.93 18.52 14.10
CA GLU A 326 -1.27 17.79 15.33
C GLU A 326 -0.84 16.33 15.21
N GLY A 327 -0.33 15.80 16.31
CA GLY A 327 0.34 14.52 16.42
C GLY A 327 -0.13 13.67 17.60
N PRO A 328 0.61 12.61 17.95
CA PRO A 328 0.27 11.68 19.03
C PRO A 328 0.10 12.39 20.37
N GLY A 329 -0.96 12.07 21.10
CA GLY A 329 -1.20 12.64 22.44
C GLY A 329 -1.36 14.17 22.46
N GLY A 330 -1.68 14.81 21.32
CA GLY A 330 -1.75 16.27 21.19
C GLY A 330 -0.39 16.94 20.89
N ALA A 331 0.62 16.15 20.54
CA ALA A 331 1.93 16.66 20.13
C ALA A 331 1.84 17.59 18.92
N ARG A 332 2.81 18.49 18.79
CA ARG A 332 3.02 19.28 17.57
C ARG A 332 4.16 18.69 16.76
N LEU A 333 3.84 18.25 15.55
CA LEU A 333 4.78 17.64 14.61
C LEU A 333 5.19 18.64 13.54
N LEU A 334 6.44 18.60 13.13
CA LEU A 334 6.93 19.26 11.93
C LEU A 334 7.71 18.23 11.11
N GLY A 335 7.79 18.41 9.81
CA GLY A 335 8.55 17.50 8.95
C GLY A 335 8.73 18.06 7.56
N VAL A 336 9.62 17.42 6.81
CA VAL A 336 9.90 17.78 5.42
C VAL A 336 10.46 16.56 4.69
N ASP A 337 10.06 16.43 3.43
CA ASP A 337 10.59 15.44 2.50
C ASP A 337 12.08 15.68 2.24
N ASP A 338 12.87 14.62 2.08
CA ASP A 338 14.27 14.74 1.71
C ASP A 338 14.40 15.32 0.29
N PRO A 339 15.08 16.47 0.09
CA PRO A 339 15.26 17.06 -1.23
C PRO A 339 16.29 16.32 -2.09
N ARG A 340 17.00 15.32 -1.52
CA ARG A 340 17.97 14.52 -2.26
C ARG A 340 17.23 13.46 -3.05
N SER A 341 17.77 13.16 -4.23
CA SER A 341 17.33 12.05 -5.07
C SER A 341 18.53 11.14 -5.36
N SER A 342 18.40 9.87 -5.01
CA SER A 342 19.36 8.81 -5.33
C SER A 342 18.62 7.56 -5.82
N GLY A 343 18.76 7.24 -7.10
CA GLY A 343 18.26 5.99 -7.68
C GLY A 343 19.34 4.90 -7.76
N LEU A 344 19.02 3.80 -8.45
CA LEU A 344 19.96 2.71 -8.78
C LEU A 344 21.12 3.13 -9.72
N GLY A 345 21.16 4.39 -10.15
CA GLY A 345 22.22 5.00 -10.95
C GLY A 345 22.62 6.38 -10.43
N ASN A 346 23.75 6.93 -10.91
CA ASN A 346 24.30 8.22 -10.49
C ASN A 346 23.56 9.45 -11.07
N TRP A 347 22.26 9.34 -11.36
CA TRP A 347 21.47 10.43 -11.93
C TRP A 347 20.81 11.21 -10.79
N ARG A 348 20.97 12.54 -10.79
CA ARG A 348 20.27 13.47 -9.91
C ARG A 348 19.29 14.25 -10.78
N ASP A 349 18.00 13.94 -10.69
CA ASP A 349 16.98 14.62 -11.50
C ASP A 349 16.30 15.79 -10.76
N GLU A 350 16.73 16.14 -9.56
CA GLU A 350 16.13 17.24 -8.79
C GLU A 350 16.78 18.61 -9.06
N THR A 351 15.92 19.59 -9.33
CA THR A 351 16.23 21.01 -9.57
C THR A 351 15.66 21.94 -8.47
N GLY A 352 15.34 21.36 -7.30
CA GLY A 352 14.71 22.02 -6.16
C GLY A 352 15.68 22.75 -5.21
N LEU A 353 15.26 22.87 -3.96
CA LEU A 353 16.04 23.46 -2.86
C LEU A 353 17.21 22.55 -2.49
N THR A 354 18.32 23.15 -2.08
CA THR A 354 19.43 22.41 -1.50
C THR A 354 19.07 21.88 -0.10
N SER A 355 19.73 20.80 0.32
CA SER A 355 19.61 20.26 1.69
C SER A 355 19.79 21.33 2.77
N SER A 356 20.71 22.28 2.55
CA SER A 356 20.93 23.40 3.49
C SER A 356 19.74 24.36 3.55
N GLU A 357 19.12 24.69 2.43
CA GLU A 357 17.95 25.58 2.39
C GLU A 357 16.72 24.90 3.02
N VAL A 358 16.57 23.58 2.86
CA VAL A 358 15.51 22.81 3.51
C VAL A 358 15.70 22.79 5.03
N ALA A 359 16.91 22.46 5.50
CA ALA A 359 17.24 22.46 6.94
C ALA A 359 17.08 23.85 7.58
N GLU A 360 17.48 24.92 6.89
CA GLU A 360 17.32 26.30 7.36
C GLU A 360 15.83 26.66 7.52
N ARG A 361 14.99 26.36 6.52
CA ARG A 361 13.54 26.61 6.60
C ARG A 361 12.87 25.82 7.71
N LEU A 362 13.24 24.55 7.87
CA LEU A 362 12.73 23.69 8.93
C LEU A 362 13.07 24.26 10.31
N THR A 363 14.31 24.72 10.47
CA THR A 363 14.79 25.35 11.70
C THR A 363 14.06 26.65 11.99
N ASP A 364 13.90 27.51 11.00
CA ASP A 364 13.27 28.81 11.17
C ASP A 364 11.78 28.66 11.53
N GLU A 365 11.06 27.72 10.94
CA GLU A 365 9.67 27.46 11.33
C GLU A 365 9.57 26.88 12.75
N ALA A 366 10.44 25.93 13.11
CA ALA A 366 10.46 25.36 14.47
C ALA A 366 10.70 26.45 15.54
N CYS A 367 11.70 27.31 15.33
CA CYS A 367 12.00 28.40 16.26
C CYS A 367 10.92 29.48 16.27
N ALA A 368 10.35 29.84 15.12
CA ALA A 368 9.23 30.78 15.07
C ALA A 368 7.99 30.23 15.79
N ALA A 369 7.74 28.92 15.74
CA ALA A 369 6.66 28.28 16.49
C ALA A 369 6.92 28.34 18.01
N ASP A 370 8.14 28.05 18.45
CA ASP A 370 8.55 28.13 19.86
C ASP A 370 8.40 29.56 20.43
N GLU A 371 8.84 30.58 19.69
CA GLU A 371 8.67 32.00 20.05
C GLU A 371 7.18 32.40 20.24
N ARG A 372 6.26 31.73 19.54
CA ARG A 372 4.81 31.92 19.66
C ARG A 372 4.18 31.11 20.81
N GLY A 373 4.98 30.42 21.62
CA GLY A 373 4.49 29.49 22.65
C GLY A 373 3.87 28.22 22.06
N GLN A 374 4.24 27.88 20.83
CA GLN A 374 3.74 26.74 20.06
C GLN A 374 4.90 25.80 19.73
N ARG A 375 5.71 25.44 20.74
CA ARG A 375 6.86 24.55 20.59
C ARG A 375 6.53 23.31 19.76
N VAL A 376 7.45 22.93 18.88
CA VAL A 376 7.39 21.67 18.12
C VAL A 376 7.92 20.56 19.03
N ASN A 377 7.11 19.53 19.25
CA ASN A 377 7.50 18.41 20.10
C ASN A 377 8.34 17.40 19.31
N THR A 378 8.07 17.22 18.02
CA THR A 378 8.83 16.27 17.21
C THR A 378 8.99 16.76 15.78
N ILE A 379 10.22 16.75 15.30
CA ILE A 379 10.56 16.88 13.88
C ILE A 379 10.75 15.48 13.30
N LEU A 380 9.93 15.11 12.32
CA LEU A 380 10.06 13.89 11.53
C LEU A 380 10.74 14.22 10.20
N VAL A 381 11.89 13.62 9.93
CA VAL A 381 12.67 13.80 8.70
C VAL A 381 13.28 12.46 8.29
N HIS A 382 13.64 12.30 7.02
CA HIS A 382 14.38 11.10 6.62
C HIS A 382 15.83 11.12 7.17
N ASP A 383 16.49 12.28 7.15
CA ASP A 383 17.82 12.46 7.68
C ASP A 383 17.78 13.41 8.88
N ALA A 384 18.10 12.87 10.06
CA ALA A 384 18.03 13.60 11.32
C ALA A 384 18.92 14.86 11.34
N ASP A 385 19.97 14.91 10.52
CA ASP A 385 20.86 16.06 10.38
C ASP A 385 20.11 17.34 9.96
N PHE A 386 18.94 17.23 9.30
CA PHE A 386 18.12 18.41 8.97
C PHE A 386 17.56 19.14 10.20
N GLY A 387 17.42 18.45 11.34
CA GLY A 387 16.92 19.03 12.58
C GLY A 387 18.01 19.58 13.51
N ASP A 388 19.29 19.38 13.20
CA ASP A 388 20.41 19.72 14.09
C ASP A 388 20.41 21.19 14.52
N ALA A 389 20.17 22.10 13.58
CA ALA A 389 20.16 23.53 13.90
C ALA A 389 18.96 23.93 14.77
N ALA A 390 17.81 23.27 14.64
CA ALA A 390 16.65 23.47 15.52
C ALA A 390 16.95 22.99 16.95
N LEU A 391 17.62 21.84 17.10
CA LEU A 391 18.09 21.32 18.39
C LEU A 391 19.15 22.22 19.01
N ALA A 392 20.14 22.65 18.23
CA ALA A 392 21.23 23.51 18.69
C ALA A 392 20.70 24.88 19.17
N ARG A 393 19.65 25.42 18.56
CA ARG A 393 18.96 26.63 19.04
C ARG A 393 18.00 26.36 20.21
N GLY A 394 17.67 25.09 20.47
CA GLY A 394 16.79 24.63 21.54
C GLY A 394 15.30 24.84 21.28
N CYS A 395 14.88 24.80 20.02
CA CYS A 395 13.50 25.10 19.57
C CYS A 395 12.57 23.87 19.48
N VAL A 396 13.09 22.66 19.70
CA VAL A 396 12.37 21.39 19.51
C VAL A 396 12.74 20.38 20.60
N ASP A 397 11.81 19.50 20.97
CA ASP A 397 12.04 18.46 21.98
C ASP A 397 12.70 17.18 21.42
N LEU A 398 12.36 16.78 20.20
CA LEU A 398 12.86 15.55 19.57
C LEU A 398 12.99 15.72 18.04
N VAL A 399 14.10 15.26 17.47
CA VAL A 399 14.29 15.05 16.03
C VAL A 399 14.45 13.55 15.79
N ILE A 400 13.64 12.99 14.88
CA ILE A 400 13.72 11.59 14.51
C ILE A 400 13.88 11.42 13.00
N GLY A 401 14.66 10.41 12.59
CA GLY A 401 14.78 10.01 11.19
C GLY A 401 15.38 8.63 10.98
N GLY A 402 15.94 8.39 9.80
CA GLY A 402 16.57 7.14 9.34
C GLY A 402 17.82 7.40 8.49
N HIS A 403 17.81 7.04 7.19
CA HIS A 403 18.86 7.31 6.18
C HIS A 403 20.15 6.50 6.33
N THR A 404 20.69 6.36 7.54
CA THR A 404 22.01 5.73 7.76
C THR A 404 21.96 4.21 7.85
N HIS A 405 20.74 3.64 7.96
CA HIS A 405 20.46 2.22 8.22
C HIS A 405 21.12 1.70 9.50
N VAL A 406 21.52 2.58 10.40
CA VAL A 406 22.18 2.29 11.66
C VAL A 406 21.44 3.04 12.75
N GLN A 407 20.96 2.29 13.74
CA GLN A 407 20.36 2.90 14.90
C GLN A 407 21.40 3.75 15.64
N ASP A 408 21.05 4.99 15.98
CA ASP A 408 21.85 5.88 16.81
C ASP A 408 20.96 6.74 17.74
N GLY A 409 21.43 6.95 18.96
CA GLY A 409 20.68 7.63 20.01
C GLY A 409 19.65 6.75 20.76
N PRO A 410 18.71 7.36 21.51
CA PRO A 410 18.49 8.81 21.58
C PRO A 410 19.62 9.57 22.28
N THR A 411 20.05 10.68 21.70
CA THR A 411 21.17 11.50 22.21
C THR A 411 20.66 12.88 22.61
N ALA A 412 20.93 13.28 23.85
CA ALA A 412 20.57 14.60 24.37
C ALA A 412 21.46 15.70 23.78
N VAL A 413 20.84 16.82 23.40
CA VAL A 413 21.48 18.04 22.90
C VAL A 413 20.99 19.21 23.75
N THR A 414 21.91 19.91 24.41
CA THR A 414 21.59 21.16 25.13
C THR A 414 21.69 22.32 24.16
N GLY A 415 20.56 22.98 23.89
CA GLY A 415 20.49 24.14 23.01
C GLY A 415 21.13 25.39 23.61
N GLU A 416 21.39 26.38 22.76
CA GLU A 416 21.95 27.69 23.13
C GLU A 416 21.09 28.45 24.16
N ASN A 417 19.78 28.18 24.17
CA ASN A 417 18.82 28.73 25.12
C ASN A 417 18.76 27.96 26.46
N GLY A 418 19.52 26.86 26.59
CA GLY A 418 19.55 25.99 27.77
C GLY A 418 18.49 24.89 27.79
N GLU A 419 17.54 24.88 26.86
CA GLU A 419 16.58 23.79 26.69
C GLU A 419 17.29 22.52 26.21
N ILE A 420 16.82 21.37 26.66
CA ILE A 420 17.30 20.07 26.20
C ILE A 420 16.37 19.58 25.09
N GLY A 421 16.95 19.03 24.03
CA GLY A 421 16.24 18.26 23.02
C GLY A 421 16.97 16.95 22.75
N TYR A 422 16.38 16.06 21.96
CA TYR A 422 16.96 14.78 21.62
C TYR A 422 17.01 14.56 20.11
N THR A 423 18.01 13.85 19.64
CA THR A 423 18.05 13.29 18.27
C THR A 423 18.07 11.77 18.33
N TYR A 424 17.35 11.12 17.41
CA TYR A 424 17.31 9.67 17.26
C TYR A 424 17.25 9.27 15.79
N THR A 425 18.15 8.38 15.39
CA THR A 425 18.18 7.80 14.05
C THR A 425 17.78 6.34 14.14
N ALA A 426 16.71 5.96 13.44
CA ALA A 426 16.25 4.59 13.34
C ALA A 426 17.21 3.75 12.48
N GLY A 427 17.34 2.46 12.82
CA GLY A 427 17.91 1.49 11.90
C GLY A 427 16.96 1.19 10.74
N THR A 428 17.42 0.42 9.75
CA THR A 428 16.57 0.03 8.61
C THR A 428 15.49 -0.96 9.04
N THR A 429 14.22 -0.63 8.82
CA THR A 429 13.09 -1.55 9.02
C THR A 429 13.09 -2.69 8.01
N GLY A 430 13.61 -2.46 6.79
CA GLY A 430 13.72 -3.50 5.77
C GLY A 430 14.91 -4.44 5.93
N GLY A 431 15.87 -4.14 6.81
CA GLY A 431 17.15 -4.86 6.84
C GLY A 431 17.93 -4.69 5.53
N ALA A 432 17.87 -3.49 4.96
CA ALA A 432 18.46 -3.14 3.68
C ALA A 432 20.00 -3.09 3.75
N ALA A 433 20.64 -3.90 2.90
CA ALA A 433 22.07 -3.86 2.65
C ALA A 433 22.42 -3.20 1.30
N TYR A 434 21.41 -3.00 0.45
CA TYR A 434 21.47 -2.40 -0.88
C TYR A 434 20.16 -1.63 -1.11
N ALA A 435 20.08 -0.87 -2.20
CA ALA A 435 18.91 -0.07 -2.54
C ALA A 435 17.58 -0.86 -2.59
N ILE A 436 17.60 -2.15 -2.93
CA ILE A 436 16.41 -3.04 -2.90
C ILE A 436 16.58 -4.13 -1.83
N ALA A 437 15.60 -4.25 -0.93
CA ALA A 437 15.56 -5.20 0.18
C ALA A 437 14.50 -6.31 0.04
N ILE A 438 14.18 -6.71 -1.19
CA ILE A 438 13.24 -7.81 -1.47
C ILE A 438 13.90 -9.18 -1.27
N GLY A 439 13.25 -10.10 -0.55
CA GLY A 439 13.71 -11.48 -0.45
C GLY A 439 12.96 -12.36 0.54
N SER A 440 13.33 -13.65 0.57
CA SER A 440 12.75 -14.68 1.43
C SER A 440 13.21 -14.63 2.89
N LYS A 441 14.14 -13.74 3.25
CA LYS A 441 14.59 -13.44 4.61
C LYS A 441 15.42 -12.15 4.66
N LEU A 442 15.67 -11.66 5.87
CA LEU A 442 16.55 -10.53 6.12
C LEU A 442 17.99 -10.78 5.67
N ARG A 443 18.58 -9.76 5.01
CA ARG A 443 19.99 -9.75 4.61
C ARG A 443 20.88 -9.02 5.61
N ARG A 444 20.32 -8.03 6.31
CA ARG A 444 20.90 -7.31 7.45
C ARG A 444 19.89 -7.32 8.60
N ALA A 445 20.35 -7.05 9.81
CA ALA A 445 19.45 -6.81 10.93
C ALA A 445 18.47 -5.68 10.58
N ALA A 446 17.20 -5.87 10.97
CA ALA A 446 16.12 -4.94 10.72
C ALA A 446 15.59 -4.38 12.04
N GLY A 447 15.29 -3.10 12.12
CA GLY A 447 14.90 -2.46 13.38
C GLY A 447 13.67 -1.55 13.24
N VAL A 448 12.95 -1.41 14.34
CA VAL A 448 11.92 -0.39 14.56
C VAL A 448 12.15 0.27 15.91
N ALA A 449 11.51 1.41 16.15
CA ALA A 449 11.47 2.02 17.48
C ALA A 449 10.04 2.31 17.93
N LEU A 450 9.83 2.31 19.24
CA LEU A 450 8.60 2.71 19.91
C LEU A 450 8.86 4.03 20.64
N VAL A 451 8.21 5.10 20.21
CA VAL A 451 8.31 6.43 20.81
C VAL A 451 7.10 6.65 21.70
N THR A 452 7.32 6.88 22.98
CA THR A 452 6.27 7.12 23.97
C THR A 452 6.07 8.61 24.20
N TYR A 453 4.83 9.07 24.19
CA TYR A 453 4.43 10.45 24.46
C TYR A 453 3.55 10.53 25.70
N ARG A 454 3.71 11.59 26.49
CA ARG A 454 2.80 11.96 27.59
C ARG A 454 2.47 13.44 27.45
N GLU A 455 1.19 13.80 27.49
CA GLU A 455 0.71 15.18 27.31
C GLU A 455 1.29 15.87 26.05
N GLY A 456 1.44 15.12 24.96
CA GLY A 456 1.94 15.62 23.68
C GLY A 456 3.46 15.81 23.60
N ARG A 457 4.21 15.52 24.66
CA ARG A 457 5.69 15.57 24.67
C ARG A 457 6.27 14.16 24.63
N PRO A 458 7.31 13.88 23.83
CA PRO A 458 7.98 12.59 23.86
C PRO A 458 8.69 12.39 25.21
N VAL A 459 8.54 11.21 25.82
CA VAL A 459 9.08 10.87 27.15
C VAL A 459 10.01 9.67 27.15
N GLY A 460 10.05 8.90 26.07
CA GLY A 460 10.99 7.78 25.97
C GLY A 460 10.97 7.07 24.64
N ILE A 461 12.05 6.35 24.35
CA ILE A 461 12.21 5.53 23.16
C ILE A 461 12.67 4.13 23.56
N GLN A 462 12.08 3.11 22.96
CA GLN A 462 12.55 1.73 23.04
C GLN A 462 12.71 1.14 21.64
N SER A 463 13.89 0.60 21.34
CA SER A 463 14.21 0.04 20.03
C SER A 463 14.20 -1.47 20.04
N VAL A 464 13.79 -2.06 18.92
CA VAL A 464 13.74 -3.51 18.74
C VAL A 464 14.36 -3.87 17.41
N THR A 465 15.37 -4.75 17.46
CA THR A 465 16.09 -5.24 16.28
C THR A 465 15.86 -6.73 16.07
N LEU A 466 15.33 -7.09 14.90
CA LEU A 466 15.28 -8.45 14.39
C LEU A 466 16.57 -8.80 13.63
N GLN A 467 17.29 -9.79 14.13
CA GLN A 467 18.50 -10.31 13.51
C GLN A 467 18.18 -11.23 12.34
N THR A 468 19.16 -11.41 11.43
CA THR A 468 19.02 -12.26 10.23
C THR A 468 18.79 -13.74 10.53
N ASN A 469 19.04 -14.17 11.77
CA ASN A 469 18.77 -15.52 12.26
C ASN A 469 17.41 -15.66 12.98
N GLY A 470 16.60 -14.59 13.03
CA GLY A 470 15.30 -14.57 13.68
C GLY A 470 15.32 -14.25 15.18
N ARG A 471 16.49 -13.94 15.77
CA ARG A 471 16.57 -13.49 17.17
C ARG A 471 16.17 -12.02 17.28
N TYR A 472 15.42 -11.68 18.32
CA TYR A 472 15.19 -10.29 18.72
C TYR A 472 16.25 -9.82 19.71
N ASP A 473 16.80 -8.63 19.45
CA ASP A 473 17.53 -7.83 20.41
C ASP A 473 16.61 -6.65 20.79
N VAL A 474 16.17 -6.59 22.04
CA VAL A 474 15.30 -5.54 22.58
C VAL A 474 16.16 -4.65 23.44
N ASP A 475 16.19 -3.36 23.13
CA ASP A 475 16.95 -2.39 23.89
C ASP A 475 16.19 -1.98 25.15
N ASP A 476 16.95 -1.52 26.16
CA ASP A 476 16.36 -0.89 27.34
C ASP A 476 15.58 0.35 26.93
N TRP A 477 14.46 0.62 27.62
CA TRP A 477 13.73 1.87 27.43
C TRP A 477 14.56 3.05 27.94
N VAL A 478 14.72 4.07 27.09
CA VAL A 478 15.48 5.28 27.41
C VAL A 478 14.52 6.43 27.66
N GLU A 479 14.50 6.94 28.90
CA GLU A 479 13.74 8.12 29.30
C GLU A 479 14.32 9.41 28.69
N LEU A 480 13.46 10.29 28.18
CA LEU A 480 13.83 11.63 27.71
C LEU A 480 13.54 12.65 28.82
N SER A 481 14.59 13.33 29.29
CA SER A 481 14.54 14.30 30.39
C SER A 481 14.87 15.71 29.88
N TYR A 482 14.06 16.68 30.28
CA TYR A 482 14.07 18.04 29.73
C TYR A 482 14.41 19.11 30.76
#